data_AF-A0A7T5RAW9-F1
#
_entry.id   AF-A0A7T5RAW9-F1
#
_cell.length_a   1.000
_cell.length_b   1.000
_cell.length_c   1.000
_cell.angle_alpha   90.00
_cell.angle_beta   90.00
_cell.angle_gamma   90.00
#
_symmetry.space_group_name_H-M   'P 1'
#
loop_
_entity.id
_entity.type
_entity.pdbx_description
1 polymer ?
#
loop_
_entity_poly.entity_id
_entity_poly.type
_entity_poly.pdbx_seq_one_letter_code
_entity_poly.pdbx_strand_id
1 'polypeptide(L)'
;MNRPKFLTGWLIFMIIGNVFSLYSYTLGSDNIAKTLPNMPSWAITVFAVGAVVNLFAVVMLWMWKKMGFYILIGLAIVVASLNGMLLGVAGVFASLFSLIGVGILYLAMKPVWQNFK
;
A
#
# COMPACT_ATOMS: atom_id res chain seq x y z
N MET A 1 16.76 21.88 -0.70
CA MET A 1 16.62 20.79 0.30
C MET A 1 16.84 19.47 -0.42
N ASN A 2 17.95 18.79 -0.18
CA ASN A 2 18.29 17.57 -0.93
C ASN A 2 17.47 16.40 -0.37
N ARG A 3 16.56 15.84 -1.18
CA ARG A 3 15.83 14.63 -0.79
C ARG A 3 16.82 13.46 -0.73
N PRO A 4 16.79 12.63 0.33
CA PRO A 4 17.63 11.43 0.39
C PRO A 4 17.36 10.55 -0.82
N LYS A 5 18.41 10.14 -1.54
CA LYS A 5 18.29 9.28 -2.73
C LYS A 5 17.53 7.99 -2.42
N PHE A 6 17.72 7.44 -1.22
CA PHE A 6 17.00 6.26 -0.74
C PHE A 6 15.49 6.48 -0.63
N LEU A 7 15.05 7.62 -0.06
CA LEU A 7 13.63 7.95 0.05
C LEU A 7 13.00 8.09 -1.33
N THR A 8 13.67 8.75 -2.27
CA THR A 8 13.19 8.87 -3.66
C THR A 8 13.08 7.51 -4.33
N GLY A 9 14.10 6.65 -4.22
CA GLY A 9 14.08 5.30 -4.78
C GLY A 9 12.98 4.44 -4.18
N TRP A 10 12.76 4.53 -2.87
CA TRP A 10 11.70 3.80 -2.18
C TRP A 10 10.30 4.26 -2.62
N LEU A 11 10.08 5.58 -2.75
CA LEU A 11 8.80 6.09 -3.24
C LEU A 11 8.52 5.66 -4.68
N ILE A 12 9.54 5.63 -5.57
CA ILE A 12 9.40 5.11 -6.93
C ILE A 12 9.00 3.63 -6.90
N PHE A 13 9.68 2.82 -6.08
CA PHE A 13 9.34 1.42 -5.91
C PHE A 13 7.89 1.22 -5.43
N MET A 14 7.43 2.03 -4.47
CA MET A 14 6.05 2.00 -4.01
C MET A 14 5.05 2.42 -5.10
N ILE A 15 5.38 3.41 -5.95
CA ILE A 15 4.52 3.78 -7.09
C ILE A 15 4.38 2.61 -8.05
N ILE A 16 5.49 1.97 -8.43
CA ILE A 16 5.48 0.80 -9.33
C ILE A 16 4.62 -0.32 -8.75
N GLY A 17 4.82 -0.66 -7.47
CA GLY A 17 4.04 -1.68 -6.77
C GLY A 17 2.53 -1.36 -6.73
N ASN A 18 2.16 -0.10 -6.49
CA ASN A 18 0.76 0.32 -6.48
C ASN A 18 0.12 0.29 -7.87
N VAL A 19 0.85 0.71 -8.92
CA VAL A 19 0.36 0.60 -10.31
C VAL A 19 0.16 -0.86 -10.70
N PHE A 20 1.09 -1.73 -10.34
CA PHE A 20 0.96 -3.17 -10.57
C PHE A 20 -0.24 -3.77 -9.80
N SER A 21 -0.46 -3.34 -8.56
CA SER A 21 -1.61 -3.78 -7.75
C SER A 21 -2.92 -3.31 -8.36
N LEU A 22 -3.00 -2.04 -8.78
CA LEU A 22 -4.17 -1.49 -9.45
C LEU A 22 -4.49 -2.25 -10.75
N TYR A 23 -3.48 -2.53 -11.57
CA TYR A 23 -3.64 -3.36 -12.77
C TYR A 23 -4.19 -4.75 -12.42
N SER A 24 -3.61 -5.39 -11.41
CA SER A 24 -4.01 -6.74 -10.97
C SER A 24 -5.47 -6.79 -10.50
N TYR A 25 -5.94 -5.78 -9.77
CA TYR A 25 -7.33 -5.76 -9.28
C TYR A 25 -8.36 -5.29 -10.32
N THR A 26 -7.95 -4.56 -11.36
CA THR A 26 -8.86 -4.03 -12.38
C THR A 26 -8.93 -4.90 -13.63
N LEU A 27 -7.77 -5.15 -14.26
CA LEU A 27 -7.67 -5.92 -15.51
C LEU A 27 -7.33 -7.39 -15.24
N GLY A 28 -6.71 -7.68 -14.11
CA GLY A 28 -6.38 -9.05 -13.66
C GLY A 28 -7.44 -9.70 -12.77
N SER A 29 -8.60 -9.07 -12.55
CA SER A 29 -9.63 -9.53 -11.61
C SER A 29 -10.08 -10.96 -11.87
N ASP A 30 -10.17 -11.36 -13.14
CA ASP A 30 -10.60 -12.70 -13.54
C ASP A 30 -9.59 -13.78 -13.12
N ASN A 31 -8.29 -13.47 -13.12
CA ASN A 31 -7.25 -14.38 -12.64
C ASN A 31 -7.29 -14.52 -11.12
N ILE A 32 -7.65 -13.43 -10.41
CA ILE A 32 -7.84 -13.46 -8.96
C ILE A 32 -9.07 -14.30 -8.61
N ALA A 33 -10.19 -14.12 -9.32
CA ALA A 33 -11.40 -14.91 -9.11
C ALA A 33 -11.19 -16.41 -9.37
N LYS A 34 -10.31 -16.78 -10.31
CA LYS A 34 -9.95 -18.18 -10.59
C LYS A 34 -9.05 -18.80 -9.52
N THR A 35 -8.12 -18.03 -8.96
CA THR A 35 -7.17 -18.52 -7.94
C THR A 35 -7.76 -18.51 -6.54
N LEU A 36 -8.69 -17.58 -6.27
CA LEU A 36 -9.40 -17.44 -5.00
C LEU A 36 -10.92 -17.46 -5.25
N PRO A 37 -11.50 -18.64 -5.56
CA PRO A 37 -12.91 -18.76 -5.95
C PRO A 37 -13.90 -18.38 -4.84
N ASN A 38 -13.48 -18.38 -3.58
CA ASN A 38 -14.30 -17.94 -2.43
C ASN A 38 -14.19 -16.43 -2.15
N MET A 39 -13.41 -15.68 -2.93
CA MET A 39 -13.24 -14.25 -2.70
C MET A 39 -14.47 -13.49 -3.19
N PRO A 40 -15.13 -12.68 -2.32
CA PRO A 40 -16.25 -11.86 -2.74
C PRO A 40 -15.81 -10.81 -3.78
N SER A 41 -16.64 -10.59 -4.80
CA SER A 41 -16.35 -9.60 -5.86
C SER A 41 -16.20 -8.17 -5.31
N TRP A 42 -16.96 -7.82 -4.27
CA TRP A 42 -16.85 -6.51 -3.61
C TRP A 42 -15.45 -6.28 -2.99
N ALA A 43 -14.78 -7.34 -2.53
CA ALA A 43 -13.47 -7.23 -1.92
C ALA A 43 -12.42 -6.81 -2.95
N ILE A 44 -12.50 -7.36 -4.17
CA ILE A 44 -11.62 -6.98 -5.28
C ILE A 44 -11.77 -5.49 -5.60
N THR A 45 -13.01 -4.99 -5.64
CA THR A 45 -13.28 -3.56 -5.83
C THR A 45 -12.68 -2.71 -4.71
N VAL A 46 -12.83 -3.12 -3.46
CA VAL A 46 -12.25 -2.41 -2.30
C VAL A 46 -10.73 -2.37 -2.38
N PHE A 47 -10.07 -3.46 -2.78
CA PHE A 47 -8.62 -3.48 -2.98
C PHE A 47 -8.17 -2.61 -4.16
N ALA A 48 -8.94 -2.55 -5.25
CA ALA A 48 -8.66 -1.66 -6.37
C ALA A 48 -8.72 -0.18 -5.94
N VAL A 49 -9.79 0.21 -5.23
CA VAL A 49 -9.91 1.56 -4.66
C VAL A 49 -8.80 1.83 -3.66
N GLY A 50 -8.47 0.86 -2.82
CA GLY A 50 -7.35 0.93 -1.88
C GLY A 50 -6.02 1.21 -2.57
N ALA A 51 -5.73 0.54 -3.70
CA ALA A 51 -4.51 0.77 -4.49
C ALA A 51 -4.45 2.20 -5.04
N VAL A 52 -5.58 2.76 -5.48
CA VAL A 52 -5.66 4.17 -5.92
C VAL A 52 -5.36 5.12 -4.76
N VAL A 53 -6.02 4.92 -3.60
CA VAL A 53 -5.79 5.75 -2.41
C VAL A 53 -4.34 5.65 -1.92
N ASN A 54 -3.75 4.46 -1.98
CA ASN A 54 -2.35 4.24 -1.64
C ASN A 54 -1.42 5.02 -2.58
N LEU A 55 -1.69 5.00 -3.88
CA LEU A 55 -0.93 5.78 -4.87
C LEU A 55 -1.04 7.29 -4.59
N PHE A 56 -2.24 7.79 -4.27
CA PHE A 56 -2.43 9.17 -3.83
C PHE A 56 -1.62 9.48 -2.56
N ALA A 57 -1.62 8.58 -1.58
CA ALA A 57 -0.86 8.75 -0.34
C ALA A 57 0.66 8.82 -0.60
N VAL A 58 1.18 7.99 -1.53
CA VAL A 58 2.58 8.03 -1.95
C VAL A 58 2.91 9.33 -2.69
N VAL A 59 2.01 9.84 -3.53
CA VAL A 59 2.16 11.15 -4.18
C VAL A 59 2.17 12.28 -3.14
N MET A 60 1.32 12.23 -2.12
CA MET A 60 1.34 13.19 -1.01
C MET A 60 2.68 13.17 -0.26
N LEU A 61 3.25 11.98 -0.05
CA LEU A 61 4.60 11.85 0.50
C LEU A 61 5.66 12.43 -0.44
N TRP A 62 5.50 12.26 -1.75
CA TRP A 62 6.35 12.91 -2.74
C TRP A 62 6.27 14.44 -2.65
N MET A 63 5.11 14.99 -2.29
CA MET A 63 4.89 16.42 -2.03
C MET A 63 5.23 16.86 -0.59
N TRP A 64 5.93 16.03 0.19
CA TRP A 64 6.32 16.31 1.57
C TRP A 64 5.15 16.53 2.54
N LYS A 65 4.00 15.89 2.31
CA LYS A 65 2.85 15.94 3.23
C LYS A 65 2.86 14.76 4.20
N LYS A 66 2.89 15.03 5.51
CA LYS A 66 2.84 13.97 6.55
C LYS A 66 1.59 13.12 6.46
N MET A 67 0.48 13.72 6.01
CA MET A 67 -0.81 13.06 5.86
C MET A 67 -0.74 11.77 5.03
N GLY A 68 0.12 11.73 4.00
CA GLY A 68 0.30 10.53 3.18
C GLY A 68 0.76 9.32 3.99
N PHE A 69 1.62 9.51 5.00
CA PHE A 69 2.08 8.41 5.85
C PHE A 69 0.95 7.85 6.73
N TYR A 70 0.13 8.73 7.31
CA TYR A 70 -1.01 8.32 8.13
C TYR A 70 -2.08 7.59 7.30
N ILE A 71 -2.32 8.05 6.06
CA ILE A 71 -3.21 7.36 5.13
C ILE A 71 -2.67 5.95 4.82
N LEU A 72 -1.37 5.80 4.56
CA LEU A 72 -0.78 4.47 4.33
C LEU A 72 -0.93 3.53 5.51
N ILE A 73 -0.72 4.02 6.74
CA ILE A 73 -0.95 3.21 7.96
C ILE A 73 -2.41 2.80 8.08
N GLY A 74 -3.34 3.75 7.93
CA GLY A 74 -4.77 3.46 8.01
C GLY A 74 -5.19 2.43 6.97
N LEU A 75 -4.69 2.56 5.74
CA LEU A 75 -4.98 1.62 4.67
C LEU A 75 -4.37 0.23 4.92
N ALA A 76 -3.16 0.16 5.48
CA ALA A 76 -2.53 -1.09 5.85
C ALA A 76 -3.33 -1.85 6.92
N ILE A 77 -3.92 -1.14 7.89
CA ILE A 77 -4.81 -1.73 8.90
C ILE A 77 -6.07 -2.30 8.22
N VAL A 78 -6.72 -1.52 7.35
CA VAL A 78 -7.93 -1.97 6.63
C VAL A 78 -7.64 -3.21 5.77
N VAL A 79 -6.54 -3.19 5.02
CA VAL A 79 -6.11 -4.32 4.18
C VAL A 79 -5.77 -5.55 5.05
N ALA A 80 -5.11 -5.36 6.18
CA ALA A 80 -4.83 -6.46 7.12
C ALA A 80 -6.09 -7.07 7.71
N SER A 81 -7.07 -6.26 8.10
CA SER A 81 -8.37 -6.73 8.59
C SER A 81 -9.11 -7.51 7.50
N LEU A 82 -9.17 -6.99 6.27
CA LEU A 82 -9.83 -7.66 5.16
C LEU A 82 -9.14 -8.99 4.81
N ASN A 83 -7.82 -9.02 4.72
CA ASN A 83 -7.08 -10.26 4.46
C ASN A 83 -7.31 -11.29 5.57
N GLY A 84 -7.33 -10.87 6.85
CA GLY A 84 -7.62 -11.77 7.96
C GLY A 84 -9.04 -12.34 7.92
N MET A 85 -10.03 -11.54 7.51
CA MET A 85 -11.41 -12.00 7.35
C MET A 85 -11.58 -12.96 6.16
N LEU A 86 -10.89 -12.71 5.04
CA LEU A 86 -11.08 -13.46 3.79
C LEU A 86 -10.21 -14.73 3.70
N LEU A 87 -8.99 -14.67 4.20
CA LEU A 87 -7.98 -15.73 4.06
C LEU A 87 -7.58 -16.36 5.41
N GLY A 88 -8.26 -15.96 6.49
CA GLY A 88 -7.98 -16.43 7.85
C GLY A 88 -6.59 -16.02 8.33
N VAL A 89 -6.00 -16.86 9.18
CA VAL A 89 -4.69 -16.60 9.82
C VAL A 89 -3.57 -16.41 8.79
N ALA A 90 -3.62 -17.11 7.65
CA ALA A 90 -2.64 -16.95 6.58
C ALA A 90 -2.68 -15.54 5.95
N GLY A 91 -3.86 -14.93 5.85
CA GLY A 91 -4.03 -13.55 5.37
C GLY A 91 -3.41 -12.51 6.30
N VAL A 92 -3.45 -12.75 7.61
CA VAL A 92 -2.81 -11.87 8.60
C VAL A 92 -1.28 -11.89 8.43
N PHE A 93 -0.70 -13.07 8.23
CA PHE A 93 0.74 -13.20 7.97
C PHE A 93 1.15 -12.54 6.66
N ALA A 94 0.37 -12.67 5.59
CA ALA A 94 0.62 -11.96 4.34
C ALA A 94 0.62 -10.43 4.53
N SER A 95 -0.24 -9.91 5.40
CA SER A 95 -0.28 -8.49 5.72
C SER A 95 0.89 -8.00 6.57
N LEU A 96 1.61 -8.87 7.30
CA LEU A 96 2.84 -8.47 8.00
C LEU A 96 3.92 -8.02 7.01
N PHE A 97 3.99 -8.62 5.82
CA PHE A 97 4.90 -8.18 4.76
C PHE A 97 4.62 -6.73 4.33
N SER A 98 3.33 -6.34 4.29
CA SER A 98 2.96 -4.95 3.99
C SER A 98 3.45 -3.96 5.07
N LEU A 99 3.48 -4.38 6.33
CA LEU A 99 3.98 -3.57 7.44
C LEU A 99 5.50 -3.38 7.39
N ILE A 100 6.26 -4.37 6.91
CA ILE A 100 7.70 -4.23 6.69
C ILE A 100 7.97 -3.07 5.71
N GLY A 101 7.18 -2.99 4.62
CA GLY A 101 7.30 -1.90 3.65
C GLY A 101 7.04 -0.52 4.26
N VAL A 102 6.04 -0.41 5.15
CA VAL A 102 5.75 0.83 5.90
C VAL A 102 6.87 1.15 6.91
N GLY A 103 7.46 0.13 7.54
CA GLY A 103 8.60 0.28 8.44
C GLY A 103 9.84 0.83 7.73
N ILE A 104 10.16 0.32 6.54
CA ILE A 104 11.25 0.83 5.70
C ILE A 104 10.98 2.29 5.32
N LEU A 105 9.74 2.62 4.93
CA LEU A 105 9.34 3.98 4.62
C LEU A 105 9.55 4.92 5.81
N TYR A 106 9.14 4.52 7.02
CA TYR A 106 9.34 5.31 8.23
C TYR A 106 10.83 5.57 8.50
N LEU A 107 11.67 4.54 8.39
CA LEU A 107 13.12 4.69 8.55
C LEU A 107 13.73 5.62 7.48
N ALA A 108 13.25 5.54 6.24
CA ALA A 108 13.66 6.44 5.16
C ALA A 108 13.24 7.90 5.39
N MET A 109 12.06 8.09 6.00
CA MET A 109 11.53 9.42 6.31
C MET A 109 12.13 10.03 7.58
N LYS A 110 12.53 9.21 8.56
CA LYS A 110 13.01 9.64 9.89
C LYS A 110 14.07 10.76 9.83
N PRO A 111 15.12 10.71 8.98
CA PRO A 111 16.14 11.77 8.90
C PRO A 111 15.61 13.11 8.38
N VAL A 112 14.50 13.09 7.65
CA VAL A 112 13.91 14.26 6.99
C VAL A 112 12.48 14.53 7.47
N TRP A 113 12.08 13.94 8.60
CA TRP A 113 10.71 14.00 9.11
C TRP A 113 10.27 15.45 9.43
N GLN A 114 11.20 16.26 9.92
CA GLN A 114 10.99 17.68 10.20
C GLN A 114 10.61 18.49 8.96
N ASN A 115 11.01 18.02 7.77
CA ASN A 115 10.72 18.69 6.51
C ASN A 115 9.32 18.42 5.97
N PHE A 116 8.65 17.38 6.47
CA PHE A 116 7.28 17.10 6.06
C PHE A 116 6.33 18.08 6.76
N LYS A 117 5.43 18.68 5.97
CA LYS A 117 4.37 19.57 6.43
C LYS A 117 3.10 18.81 6.74
#